data_AF-A0ABD1XBJ8-F1
#
_entry.id   AF-A0ABD1XBJ8-F1
#
_cell.length_a   1.000
_cell.length_b   1.000
_cell.length_c   1.000
_cell.angle_alpha   90.00
_cell.angle_beta   90.00
_cell.angle_gamma   90.00
#
_symmetry.space_group_name_H-M   'P 1'
#
loop_
_entity.id
_entity.type
_entity.pdbx_description
1 polymer ?
#
loop_
_entity_poly.entity_id
_entity_poly.type
_entity_poly.pdbx_seq_one_letter_code
_entity_poly.pdbx_strand_id
1 'polypeptide(L)'
;MNETFPNLGLKQSDCTEMSWVESVLFWINFPAGTLVNILLSRVPQVLTHLKRKSDYLKNPIPKQGLEFIFKRMIELESVMITINPYRERMAEILPSEKPFPHRARNLAKLQYATNWNESGVEATEKYIWRKGRVW
;
A
#
# COMPACT_ATOMS: atom_id res chain seq x y z
N MET A 1 -7.06 7.49 19.46
CA MET A 1 -6.34 8.11 18.31
C MET A 1 -5.96 9.56 18.56
N ASN A 2 -6.86 10.39 19.14
CA ASN A 2 -6.57 11.81 19.37
C ASN A 2 -5.41 12.08 20.34
N GLU A 3 -5.05 11.12 21.20
CA GLU A 3 -3.91 11.25 22.11
C GLU A 3 -2.56 10.98 21.43
N THR A 4 -2.50 10.03 20.49
CA THR A 4 -1.24 9.58 19.87
C THR A 4 -1.01 10.09 18.46
N PHE A 5 -2.07 10.46 17.73
CA PHE A 5 -1.95 11.03 16.39
C PHE A 5 -3.06 12.07 16.09
N PRO A 6 -3.11 13.18 16.84
CA PRO A 6 -4.15 14.21 16.70
C PRO A 6 -4.17 14.88 15.32
N ASN A 7 -3.03 14.98 14.64
CA ASN A 7 -2.93 15.64 13.33
C ASN A 7 -3.74 14.96 12.22
N LEU A 8 -4.13 13.70 12.39
CA LEU A 8 -5.03 13.02 11.45
C LEU A 8 -6.45 13.58 11.51
N GLY A 9 -6.87 14.16 12.65
CA GLY A 9 -8.19 14.76 12.82
C GLY A 9 -9.36 13.76 12.78
N LEU A 10 -9.09 12.48 13.05
CA LEU A 10 -10.08 11.41 12.98
C LEU A 10 -11.23 11.61 13.98
N LYS A 11 -12.47 11.44 13.50
CA LYS A 11 -13.68 11.51 14.30
C LYS A 11 -14.36 10.14 14.39
N GLN A 12 -15.19 9.95 15.42
CA GLN A 12 -15.98 8.73 15.55
C GLN A 12 -16.92 8.51 14.35
N SER A 13 -17.41 9.59 13.73
CA SER A 13 -18.23 9.55 12.51
C SER A 13 -17.50 8.99 11.29
N ASP A 14 -16.16 8.97 11.31
CA ASP A 14 -15.34 8.44 10.22
C ASP A 14 -15.07 6.94 10.41
N CYS A 15 -15.41 6.39 11.58
CA CYS A 15 -15.21 4.99 11.93
C CYS A 15 -16.48 4.19 11.66
N THR A 16 -16.31 2.97 11.16
CA THR A 16 -17.40 1.99 11.01
C THR A 16 -17.00 0.71 11.71
N GLU A 17 -17.78 0.29 12.71
CA GLU A 17 -17.59 -0.99 13.38
C GLU A 17 -18.17 -2.12 12.53
N MET A 18 -17.43 -3.22 12.43
CA MET A 18 -17.81 -4.41 11.67
C MET A 18 -17.05 -5.63 12.21
N SER A 19 -17.50 -6.84 11.86
CA SER A 19 -16.76 -8.05 12.19
C SER A 19 -15.41 -8.10 11.46
N TRP A 20 -14.48 -8.94 11.94
CA TRP A 20 -13.17 -9.11 11.32
C TRP A 20 -13.29 -9.52 9.83
N VAL A 21 -14.20 -10.43 9.50
CA VAL A 21 -14.36 -10.89 8.11
C VAL A 21 -14.95 -9.80 7.20
N GLU A 22 -15.85 -8.95 7.71
CA GLU A 22 -16.35 -7.79 6.95
C GLU A 22 -15.26 -6.76 6.72
N SER A 23 -14.36 -6.56 7.70
CA SER A 23 -13.19 -5.67 7.52
C SER A 23 -12.25 -6.14 6.42
N VAL A 24 -12.16 -7.45 6.17
CA VAL A 24 -11.40 -8.00 5.03
C VAL A 24 -12.05 -7.59 3.71
N LEU A 25 -13.38 -7.64 3.62
CA LEU A 25 -14.13 -7.19 2.43
C LEU A 25 -13.94 -5.68 2.19
N PHE A 26 -14.07 -4.88 3.25
CA PHE A 26 -13.81 -3.45 3.21
C PHE A 26 -12.39 -3.15 2.70
N TRP A 27 -11.38 -3.85 3.24
CA TRP A 27 -9.97 -3.65 2.87
C TRP A 27 -9.68 -3.94 1.39
N ILE A 28 -10.40 -4.90 0.79
CA ILE A 28 -10.26 -5.23 -0.64
C ILE A 28 -11.29 -4.51 -1.53
N ASN A 29 -11.90 -3.43 -1.02
CA ASN A 29 -12.84 -2.54 -1.73
C ASN A 29 -14.16 -3.19 -2.20
N PHE A 30 -14.65 -4.22 -1.52
CA PHE A 30 -16.04 -4.65 -1.73
C PHE A 30 -17.01 -3.62 -1.13
N PRO A 31 -18.17 -3.39 -1.76
CA PRO A 31 -19.23 -2.56 -1.17
C PRO A 31 -19.67 -3.07 0.20
N ALA A 32 -20.01 -2.14 1.11
CA ALA A 32 -20.58 -2.49 2.40
C ALA A 32 -21.85 -3.34 2.22
N GLY A 33 -22.01 -4.38 3.04
CA GLY A 33 -23.13 -5.33 2.95
C GLY A 33 -22.93 -6.46 1.93
N THR A 34 -21.79 -6.53 1.24
CA THR A 34 -21.44 -7.69 0.40
C THR A 34 -21.39 -8.96 1.26
N LEU A 35 -22.02 -10.04 0.77
CA LEU A 35 -22.01 -11.32 1.47
C LEU A 35 -20.59 -11.90 1.52
N VAL A 36 -20.17 -12.35 2.71
CA VAL A 36 -18.83 -12.91 2.97
C VAL A 36 -18.51 -14.16 2.15
N ASN A 37 -19.52 -14.85 1.61
CA ASN A 37 -19.34 -16.00 0.72
C ASN A 37 -18.60 -15.64 -0.58
N ILE A 38 -18.51 -14.36 -0.94
CA ILE A 38 -17.73 -13.90 -2.09
C ILE A 38 -16.25 -14.27 -1.97
N LEU A 39 -15.74 -14.40 -0.74
CA LEU A 39 -14.36 -14.84 -0.46
C LEU A 39 -14.07 -16.28 -0.91
N LEU A 40 -15.11 -17.08 -1.21
CA LEU A 40 -14.96 -18.42 -1.78
C LEU A 40 -14.73 -18.39 -3.30
N SER A 41 -15.02 -17.27 -3.96
CA SER A 41 -14.80 -17.12 -5.40
C SER A 41 -13.31 -17.02 -5.72
N ARG A 42 -12.87 -17.76 -6.74
CA ARG A 42 -11.52 -17.67 -7.30
C ARG A 42 -11.44 -16.82 -8.55
N VAL A 43 -12.56 -16.18 -8.94
CA VAL A 43 -12.60 -15.30 -10.12
C VAL A 43 -11.96 -13.95 -9.74
N PRO A 44 -10.90 -13.51 -10.43
CA PRO A 44 -10.31 -12.20 -10.19
C PRO A 44 -11.33 -11.07 -10.43
N GLN A 45 -11.38 -10.09 -9.53
CA GLN A 45 -12.26 -8.91 -9.70
C GLN A 45 -11.82 -8.02 -10.88
N VAL A 46 -10.50 -7.91 -11.08
CA VAL A 46 -9.90 -7.05 -12.10
C VAL A 46 -8.72 -7.79 -12.71
N LEU A 47 -8.60 -7.73 -14.04
CA LEU A 47 -7.42 -8.14 -14.77
C LEU A 47 -6.73 -6.88 -15.30
N THR A 48 -5.52 -6.62 -14.82
CA THR A 48 -4.75 -5.42 -15.17
C THR A 48 -3.28 -5.78 -15.32
N HIS A 49 -2.56 -5.05 -16.17
CA HIS A 49 -1.11 -5.11 -16.19
C HIS A 49 -0.55 -4.33 -15.01
N LEU A 50 0.55 -4.81 -14.42
CA LEU A 50 1.09 -4.20 -13.21
C LEU A 50 2.61 -4.23 -13.17
N LYS A 51 3.18 -3.22 -12.52
CA LYS A 51 4.57 -3.24 -12.06
C LYS A 51 4.65 -2.82 -10.59
N ARG A 52 5.26 -3.68 -9.75
CA ARG A 52 5.50 -3.44 -8.32
C ARG A 52 6.99 -3.42 -7.98
N LYS A 53 7.35 -2.66 -6.96
CA LYS A 53 8.68 -2.49 -6.36
C LYS A 53 8.42 -2.13 -4.89
N SER A 54 9.34 -2.45 -4.01
CA SER A 54 9.18 -2.16 -2.59
C SER A 54 10.52 -1.88 -1.93
N ASP A 55 10.48 -1.04 -0.91
CA ASP A 55 11.60 -0.73 -0.04
C ASP A 55 11.17 -0.81 1.42
N TYR A 56 12.15 -0.74 2.32
CA TYR A 56 11.95 -0.69 3.76
C TYR A 56 12.49 0.61 4.32
N LEU A 57 11.62 1.39 4.94
CA LEU A 57 11.97 2.67 5.53
C LEU A 57 12.60 2.44 6.90
N LYS A 58 13.83 2.90 7.10
CA LYS A 58 14.51 2.83 8.41
C LYS A 58 14.48 4.15 9.19
N ASN A 59 14.48 5.26 8.46
CA ASN A 59 14.42 6.61 9.01
C ASN A 59 13.26 7.36 8.35
N PRO A 60 12.58 8.31 9.03
CA PRO A 60 11.53 9.11 8.42
C PRO A 60 12.00 9.81 7.15
N ILE A 61 11.14 9.89 6.13
CA ILE A 61 11.40 10.66 4.92
C ILE A 61 11.31 12.16 5.28
N PRO A 62 12.33 12.99 5.00
CA PRO A 62 12.26 14.43 5.23
C PRO A 62 11.10 15.07 4.44
N LYS A 63 10.59 16.20 4.92
CA LYS A 63 9.47 16.91 4.26
C LYS A 63 9.73 17.19 2.78
N GLN A 64 10.93 17.67 2.43
CA GLN A 64 11.31 17.93 1.04
C GLN A 64 11.29 16.65 0.18
N GLY A 65 11.64 15.51 0.77
CA GLY A 65 11.56 14.21 0.10
C GLY A 65 10.11 13.79 -0.18
N LEU A 66 9.19 14.01 0.77
CA LEU A 66 7.77 13.76 0.56
C LEU A 66 7.17 14.68 -0.51
N GLU A 67 7.50 15.98 -0.48
CA GLU A 67 7.09 16.95 -1.50
C GLU A 67 7.56 16.55 -2.90
N PHE A 68 8.81 16.11 -3.02
CA PHE A 68 9.35 15.58 -4.27
C PHE A 68 8.56 14.36 -4.76
N ILE A 69 8.33 13.37 -3.88
CA ILE A 69 7.58 12.16 -4.21
C ILE A 69 6.17 12.52 -4.72
N PHE A 70 5.45 13.40 -4.02
CA PHE A 70 4.11 13.81 -4.43
C PHE A 70 4.10 14.53 -5.78
N LYS A 71 5.07 15.42 -6.02
CA LYS A 71 5.24 16.07 -7.33
C LYS A 71 5.43 15.03 -8.45
N ARG A 72 6.29 14.02 -8.23
CA ARG A 72 6.52 12.94 -9.21
C ARG A 72 5.29 12.08 -9.44
N MET A 73 4.51 11.79 -8.39
CA MET A 73 3.26 11.05 -8.53
C MET A 73 2.26 11.81 -9.40
N ILE A 74 2.13 13.14 -9.23
CA ILE A 74 1.28 13.99 -10.07
C ILE A 74 1.77 13.96 -11.53
N GLU A 75 3.07 14.14 -11.77
CA GLU A 75 3.66 14.12 -13.13
C GLU A 75 3.48 12.79 -13.86
N LEU A 76 3.41 11.66 -13.15
CA LEU A 76 3.35 10.32 -13.73
C LEU A 76 1.93 9.74 -13.77
N GLU A 77 0.97 10.40 -13.12
CA GLU A 77 -0.49 10.18 -13.06
C GLU A 77 -0.92 8.82 -12.46
N SER A 78 -0.37 7.73 -12.99
CA SER A 78 -0.78 6.34 -12.76
C SER A 78 0.06 5.64 -11.69
N VAL A 79 0.56 6.38 -10.69
CA VAL A 79 1.45 5.86 -9.64
C VAL A 79 0.76 5.91 -8.28
N MET A 80 0.87 4.82 -7.53
CA MET A 80 0.38 4.68 -6.16
C MET A 80 1.52 4.29 -5.24
N ILE A 81 1.47 4.80 -4.00
CA ILE A 81 2.38 4.41 -2.93
C ILE A 81 1.55 3.90 -1.76
N THR A 82 1.90 2.72 -1.25
CA THR A 82 1.33 2.17 -0.03
C THR A 82 2.43 2.09 1.02
N ILE A 83 2.19 2.69 2.19
CA ILE A 83 3.11 2.67 3.33
C ILE A 83 2.48 1.80 4.41
N ASN A 84 3.07 0.63 4.67
CA ASN A 84 2.58 -0.31 5.68
C ASN A 84 3.46 -0.20 6.92
N PRO A 85 2.93 0.28 8.07
CA PRO A 85 3.74 0.45 9.27
C PRO A 85 4.26 -0.91 9.77
N TYR A 86 5.53 -0.91 10.16
CA TYR A 86 6.11 -1.95 11.00
C TYR A 86 6.23 -1.46 12.42
N ARG A 87 6.44 -2.40 13.35
CA ARG A 87 6.81 -2.30 14.78
C ARG A 87 6.10 -3.44 15.53
N GLU A 88 5.90 -3.28 16.83
CA GLU A 88 5.18 -4.20 17.70
C GLU A 88 5.69 -5.63 17.50
N ARG A 89 4.77 -6.55 17.21
CA ARG A 89 5.08 -7.96 16.99
C ARG A 89 6.18 -8.21 15.95
N MET A 90 6.33 -7.34 14.95
CA MET A 90 7.39 -7.48 13.93
C MET A 90 8.77 -7.07 14.44
N ALA A 91 8.86 -6.27 15.50
CA ALA A 91 10.12 -5.86 16.12
C ALA A 91 10.61 -6.87 17.18
N GLU A 92 9.72 -7.68 17.74
CA GLU A 92 10.05 -8.70 18.74
C GLU A 92 10.78 -9.93 18.16
N ILE A 93 10.57 -10.22 16.86
CA ILE A 93 11.11 -11.39 16.18
C ILE A 93 12.52 -11.07 15.64
N LEU A 94 13.52 -11.91 15.92
CA LEU A 94 14.88 -11.71 15.40
C LEU A 94 14.93 -11.91 13.87
N PRO A 95 15.76 -11.14 13.14
CA PRO A 95 15.92 -11.29 11.69
C PRO A 95 16.33 -12.69 11.22
N SER A 96 17.01 -13.47 12.08
CA SER A 96 17.50 -14.82 11.79
C SER A 96 16.51 -15.93 12.12
N GLU A 97 15.42 -15.65 12.85
CA GLU A 97 14.45 -16.69 13.24
C GLU A 97 13.67 -17.27 12.06
N LYS A 98 13.54 -16.51 10.97
CA LYS A 98 12.83 -16.90 9.75
C LYS A 98 13.51 -16.32 8.51
N PRO A 99 13.32 -16.91 7.31
CA PRO A 99 13.87 -16.38 6.07
C PRO A 99 13.47 -14.94 5.72
N PHE A 100 12.36 -14.43 6.28
CA PHE A 100 11.95 -13.03 6.12
C PHE A 100 12.68 -12.14 7.15
N PRO A 101 13.67 -11.33 6.72
CA PRO A 101 14.62 -10.70 7.65
C PRO A 101 14.19 -9.29 8.10
N HIS A 102 13.14 -8.73 7.49
CA HIS A 102 12.74 -7.34 7.74
C HIS A 102 11.92 -7.24 9.04
N ARG A 103 12.64 -7.10 10.15
CA ARG A 103 12.10 -7.06 11.51
C ARG A 103 12.31 -5.69 12.15
N ALA A 104 12.81 -5.66 13.39
CA ALA A 104 13.25 -4.47 14.09
C ALA A 104 14.11 -3.54 13.20
N ARG A 105 14.03 -2.23 13.48
CA ARG A 105 14.67 -1.13 12.73
C ARG A 105 14.03 -0.76 11.38
N ASN A 106 13.00 -1.48 10.92
CA ASN A 106 12.16 -1.01 9.82
C ASN A 106 10.94 -0.29 10.40
N LEU A 107 10.71 0.95 10.01
CA LEU A 107 9.55 1.76 10.36
C LEU A 107 8.32 1.39 9.54
N ALA A 108 8.52 1.08 8.25
CA ALA A 108 7.46 0.72 7.34
C ALA A 108 8.00 -0.02 6.12
N LYS A 109 7.14 -0.78 5.45
CA LYS A 109 7.34 -1.24 4.07
C LYS A 109 6.66 -0.27 3.12
N LEU A 110 7.40 0.22 2.14
CA LEU A 110 6.85 0.99 1.03
C LEU A 110 6.63 0.06 -0.15
N GLN A 111 5.48 0.19 -0.80
CA GLN A 111 5.22 -0.41 -2.09
C GLN A 111 4.87 0.69 -3.08
N TYR A 112 5.52 0.66 -4.24
CA TYR A 112 5.23 1.55 -5.35
C TYR A 112 4.60 0.77 -6.47
N ALA A 113 3.52 1.33 -7.01
CA ALA A 113 2.58 0.62 -7.86
C ALA A 113 2.20 1.47 -9.06
N THR A 114 2.06 0.82 -10.22
CA THR A 114 1.39 1.36 -11.39
C THR A 114 0.63 0.23 -12.07
N ASN A 115 -0.60 0.53 -12.47
CA ASN A 115 -1.52 -0.39 -13.15
C ASN A 115 -1.97 0.25 -14.44
N TRP A 116 -2.21 -0.57 -15.46
CA TRP A 116 -2.73 -0.10 -16.73
C TRP A 116 -3.50 -1.22 -17.45
N ASN A 117 -4.41 -0.81 -18.33
CA ASN A 117 -5.26 -1.74 -19.09
C ASN A 117 -4.86 -1.79 -20.57
N GLU A 118 -4.14 -0.79 -21.08
CA GLU A 118 -3.73 -0.79 -22.49
C GLU A 118 -2.77 -1.95 -22.76
N SER A 119 -3.13 -2.78 -23.73
CA SER A 119 -2.29 -3.90 -24.19
C SER A 119 -1.27 -3.42 -25.23
N GLY A 120 -0.21 -4.22 -25.43
CA GLY A 120 0.82 -3.97 -26.43
C GLY A 120 2.18 -3.58 -25.82
N VAL A 121 3.22 -3.74 -26.63
CA VAL A 121 4.61 -3.50 -26.22
C VAL A 121 4.83 -2.03 -25.90
N GLU A 122 4.32 -1.12 -26.73
CA GLU A 122 4.46 0.33 -26.54
C GLU A 122 3.84 0.80 -25.21
N ALA A 123 2.64 0.32 -24.88
CA ALA A 123 2.00 0.59 -23.59
C ALA A 123 2.85 0.04 -22.45
N THR A 124 3.30 -1.21 -22.56
CA THR A 124 4.15 -1.85 -21.55
C THR A 124 5.44 -1.07 -21.30
N GLU A 125 6.14 -0.66 -22.37
CA GLU A 125 7.36 0.14 -22.28
C GLU A 125 7.09 1.50 -21.63
N LYS A 126 6.01 2.20 -22.04
CA LYS A 126 5.60 3.47 -21.42
C LYS A 126 5.42 3.35 -19.92
N TYR A 127 4.65 2.36 -19.43
CA TYR A 127 4.34 2.22 -18.01
C TYR A 127 5.51 1.65 -17.18
N ILE A 128 6.31 0.75 -17.75
CA ILE A 128 7.54 0.27 -17.10
C ILE A 128 8.56 1.42 -16.98
N TRP A 129 8.74 2.21 -18.05
CA TRP A 129 9.64 3.37 -18.07
C TRP A 129 9.23 4.45 -17.06
N ARG A 130 7.94 4.77 -16.98
CA ARG A 130 7.40 5.73 -15.99
C ARG A 130 7.83 5.39 -14.57
N LYS A 131 7.90 4.11 -14.21
CA LYS A 131 8.35 3.68 -12.88
C LYS A 131 9.85 3.82 -12.64
N GLY A 132 10.68 3.71 -13.68
CA GLY A 132 12.14 3.89 -13.56
C GLY A 132 12.55 5.27 -13.08
N ARG A 133 11.65 6.26 -13.13
CA ARG A 133 11.94 7.68 -12.83
C ARG A 133 11.34 8.18 -11.50
N VAL A 134 10.63 7.34 -10.75
CA VAL A 134 10.01 7.70 -9.46
C VAL A 134 11.04 7.66 -8.31
N TRP A 135 12.10 6.87 -8.46
CA TRP A 135 13.11 6.57 -7.43
C TRP A 135 14.50 6.63 -8.03
#